data_AF-A0A965FM58-F1
#
_entry.id   AF-A0A965FM58-F1
#
_cell.length_a   1.000
_cell.length_b   1.000
_cell.length_c   1.000
_cell.angle_alpha   90.00
_cell.angle_beta   90.00
_cell.angle_gamma   90.00
#
_symmetry.space_group_name_H-M   'P 1'
#
loop_
_entity.id
_entity.type
_entity.pdbx_description
1 polymer ?
#
loop_
_entity_poly.entity_id
_entity_poly.type
_entity_poly.pdbx_seq_one_letter_code
_entity_poly.pdbx_strand_id
1 'polypeptide(L)'
;SWIRALWSAKPFVWQPYRQDDDLHITKLNAFFDVYAPNHDAILKDFHLAWLSNEITPQLWNALCENLSRLQKCAEKQTHEFEKQADLAANLVIFSKNRV
;
A
#
# COMPACT_ATOMS: atom_id res chain seq x y z
N SER A 1 -9.56 -5.66 -4.67
CA SER A 1 -9.08 -4.55 -5.54
C SER A 1 -7.70 -4.07 -5.12
N TRP A 2 -7.42 -3.88 -3.83
CA TRP A 2 -6.13 -3.42 -3.29
C TRP A 2 -4.88 -4.08 -3.91
N ILE A 3 -4.80 -5.42 -3.92
CA ILE A 3 -3.67 -6.13 -4.54
C ILE A 3 -3.49 -5.77 -6.02
N ARG A 4 -4.58 -5.61 -6.78
CA ARG A 4 -4.51 -5.19 -8.19
C ARG A 4 -4.07 -3.73 -8.34
N ALA A 5 -4.34 -2.87 -7.36
CA ALA A 5 -3.86 -1.50 -7.35
C ALA A 5 -2.33 -1.45 -7.18
N LEU A 6 -1.75 -2.31 -6.32
CA LEU A 6 -0.29 -2.49 -6.22
C LEU A 6 0.30 -2.89 -7.57
N TRP A 7 -0.31 -3.87 -8.26
CA TRP A 7 0.14 -4.31 -9.58
C TRP A 7 -0.11 -3.31 -10.72
N SER A 8 -0.87 -2.25 -10.47
CA SER A 8 -1.06 -1.19 -11.46
C SER A 8 0.12 -0.21 -11.52
N ALA A 9 1.05 -0.28 -10.56
CA ALA A 9 2.20 0.62 -10.44
C ALA A 9 1.80 2.11 -10.43
N LYS A 10 0.65 2.43 -9.82
CA LYS A 10 0.13 3.80 -9.70
C LYS A 10 -0.10 4.14 -8.23
N PRO A 11 0.05 5.41 -7.82
CA PRO A 11 -0.43 5.88 -6.53
C PRO A 11 -1.93 5.59 -6.40
N PHE A 12 -2.34 5.09 -5.24
CA PHE A 12 -3.74 4.79 -4.93
C PHE A 12 -4.01 5.11 -3.46
N VAL A 13 -5.29 5.16 -3.11
CA VAL A 13 -5.75 5.21 -1.72
C VAL A 13 -6.52 3.92 -1.43
N TRP A 14 -6.11 3.20 -0.39
CA TRP A 14 -6.81 2.00 0.08
C TRP A 14 -7.72 2.33 1.25
N GLN A 15 -8.99 1.94 1.11
CA GLN A 15 -9.98 1.96 2.17
C GLN A 15 -10.16 0.54 2.74
N PRO A 16 -9.41 0.13 3.79
CA PRO A 16 -9.72 -1.09 4.52
C PRO A 16 -11.13 -1.00 5.13
N TYR A 17 -11.80 -2.15 5.21
CA TYR A 17 -13.06 -2.25 5.96
C TYR A 17 -12.82 -1.92 7.43
N ARG A 18 -13.67 -1.08 8.02
CA ARG A 18 -13.62 -0.77 9.46
C ARG A 18 -13.80 -2.05 10.25
N GLN A 19 -12.96 -2.21 11.26
CA GLN A 19 -12.98 -3.33 12.20
C GLN A 19 -12.98 -2.76 13.62
N ASP A 20 -13.45 -3.55 14.58
CA ASP A 20 -13.40 -3.25 16.01
C ASP A 20 -11.97 -2.94 16.47
N ASP A 21 -11.86 -2.18 17.56
CA ASP A 21 -10.58 -1.75 18.17
C ASP A 21 -9.60 -1.09 17.19
N ASP A 22 -10.11 -0.44 16.14
CA ASP A 22 -9.33 0.21 15.09
C ASP A 22 -8.27 -0.70 14.42
N LEU A 23 -8.48 -2.01 14.40
CA LEU A 23 -7.55 -2.98 13.80
C LEU A 23 -7.26 -2.72 12.31
N HIS A 24 -8.20 -2.06 11.63
CA HIS A 24 -8.04 -1.61 10.26
C HIS A 24 -6.93 -0.55 10.10
N ILE A 25 -6.73 0.30 11.11
CA ILE A 25 -5.64 1.29 11.18
C ILE A 25 -4.31 0.58 11.45
N THR A 26 -4.30 -0.41 12.35
CA THR A 26 -3.09 -1.23 12.60
C THR A 26 -2.62 -1.92 11.32
N LYS A 27 -3.54 -2.51 10.54
CA LYS A 27 -3.22 -3.13 9.24
C LYS A 27 -2.69 -2.12 8.22
N LEU A 28 -3.25 -0.91 8.19
CA LEU A 28 -2.77 0.15 7.31
C LEU A 28 -1.34 0.56 7.66
N ASN A 29 -1.04 0.76 8.94
CA ASN A 29 0.30 1.11 9.39
C ASN A 29 1.32 0.02 9.02
N ALA A 30 1.01 -1.25 9.32
CA ALA A 30 1.85 -2.38 8.97
C ALA A 30 2.08 -2.51 7.46
N PHE A 31 1.08 -2.17 6.64
CA PHE A 31 1.25 -2.10 5.19
C PHE A 31 2.29 -1.05 4.78
N PHE A 32 2.25 0.16 5.35
CA PHE A 32 3.20 1.22 5.01
C PHE A 32 4.63 0.94 5.46
N ASP A 33 4.81 0.20 6.56
CA ASP A 33 6.13 -0.25 7.01
C ASP A 33 6.84 -1.09 5.93
N VAL A 34 6.08 -1.82 5.11
CA VAL A 34 6.60 -2.65 4.00
C VAL A 34 6.57 -1.90 2.66
N TYR A 35 5.52 -1.16 2.38
CA TYR A 35 5.28 -0.53 1.07
C TYR A 35 6.13 0.73 0.85
N ALA A 36 6.43 1.48 1.91
CA ALA A 36 7.21 2.70 1.84
C ALA A 36 8.18 2.80 3.03
N PRO A 37 9.18 1.89 3.15
CA PRO A 37 10.06 1.81 4.32
C PRO A 37 10.90 3.07 4.56
N ASN A 38 11.10 3.90 3.53
CA ASN A 38 11.76 5.20 3.65
C ASN A 38 10.81 6.32 4.14
N HIS A 39 9.60 5.98 4.59
CA HIS A 39 8.64 6.86 5.24
C HIS A 39 8.21 8.06 4.38
N ASP A 40 7.63 7.77 3.22
CA ASP A 40 6.95 8.80 2.45
C ASP A 40 5.64 9.22 3.15
N ALA A 41 5.77 10.18 4.07
CA ALA A 41 4.72 10.54 5.01
C ALA A 41 3.44 11.01 4.30
N ILE A 42 3.54 11.74 3.19
CA ILE A 42 2.37 12.35 2.54
C ILE A 42 1.31 11.33 2.11
N LEU A 43 1.72 10.18 1.57
CA LEU A 43 0.76 9.16 1.12
C LEU A 43 0.11 8.46 2.31
N LYS A 44 0.90 8.19 3.37
CA LYS A 44 0.40 7.59 4.61
C LYS A 44 -0.57 8.52 5.33
N ASP A 45 -0.21 9.79 5.47
CA ASP A 45 -1.03 10.84 6.08
C ASP A 45 -2.35 11.00 5.31
N PHE A 46 -2.30 10.97 3.97
CA PHE A 46 -3.51 11.02 3.16
C PHE A 46 -4.40 9.80 3.37
N HIS A 47 -3.83 8.58 3.50
CA HIS A 47 -4.64 7.40 3.82
C HIS A 47 -5.28 7.49 5.20
N LEU A 48 -4.57 7.97 6.21
CA LEU A 48 -5.12 8.14 7.55
C LEU A 48 -6.26 9.17 7.56
N ALA A 49 -6.07 10.31 6.91
CA ALA A 49 -7.11 11.34 6.75
C ALA A 49 -8.31 10.83 5.94
N TRP A 50 -8.09 9.97 4.94
CA TRP A 50 -9.17 9.31 4.21
C TRP A 50 -10.02 8.41 5.13
N LEU A 51 -9.40 7.71 6.08
CA LEU A 51 -10.12 6.83 7.02
C LEU A 51 -10.82 7.57 8.15
N SER A 52 -10.31 8.74 8.56
CA SER A 52 -10.97 9.60 9.55
C SER A 52 -11.99 10.57 8.94
N ASN A 53 -12.10 10.65 7.61
CA ASN A 53 -12.86 11.68 6.89
C ASN A 53 -12.37 13.11 7.17
N GLU A 54 -11.05 13.30 7.34
CA GLU A 54 -10.42 14.58 7.72
C GLU A 54 -9.43 15.08 6.65
N ILE A 55 -9.77 14.92 5.37
CA ILE A 55 -8.93 15.44 4.28
C ILE A 55 -9.04 16.97 4.23
N THR A 56 -7.91 17.64 4.47
CA THR A 56 -7.83 19.11 4.39
C THR A 56 -7.42 19.56 2.99
N PRO A 57 -7.77 20.79 2.56
CA PRO A 57 -7.27 21.34 1.30
C PRO A 57 -5.74 21.35 1.18
N GLN A 58 -5.05 21.60 2.29
CA GLN A 58 -3.59 21.59 2.37
C GLN A 58 -3.03 20.20 2.10
N LEU A 59 -3.61 19.17 2.72
CA LEU A 59 -3.19 17.78 2.52
C LEU A 59 -3.47 17.30 1.10
N TRP A 60 -4.62 17.69 0.53
CA TRP A 60 -4.95 17.44 -0.87
C TRP A 60 -3.94 18.07 -1.83
N ASN A 61 -3.62 19.35 -1.65
CA ASN A 61 -2.66 20.05 -2.49
C ASN A 61 -1.25 19.42 -2.38
N ALA A 62 -0.81 19.10 -1.16
CA ALA A 62 0.47 18.45 -0.93
C ALA A 62 0.54 17.06 -1.59
N LEU A 63 -0.55 16.29 -1.59
CA LEU A 63 -0.63 15.04 -2.35
C LEU A 63 -0.45 15.29 -3.86
N CYS A 64 -1.21 16.24 -4.42
CA CYS A 64 -1.15 16.61 -5.83
C CYS A 64 0.25 17.03 -6.28
N GLU A 65 0.91 17.88 -5.50
CA GLU A 65 2.29 18.34 -5.75
C GLU A 65 3.30 17.20 -5.74
N ASN A 66 3.03 16.13 -4.97
CA ASN A 66 3.91 14.97 -4.83
C ASN A 66 3.56 13.81 -5.79
N LEU A 67 2.50 13.90 -6.61
CA LEU A 67 2.03 12.78 -7.44
C LEU A 67 3.11 12.19 -8.34
N SER A 68 3.91 13.02 -9.02
CA SER A 68 4.99 12.54 -9.90
C SER A 68 6.07 11.76 -9.15
N ARG A 69 6.34 12.14 -7.90
CA ARG A 69 7.30 11.45 -7.02
C ARG A 69 6.70 10.14 -6.53
N LEU A 70 5.44 10.16 -6.09
CA LEU A 70 4.68 8.99 -5.66
C LEU A 70 4.54 7.95 -6.78
N GLN A 71 4.36 8.38 -8.02
CA GLN A 71 4.33 7.51 -9.19
C GLN A 71 5.61 6.69 -9.32
N LYS A 72 6.79 7.34 -9.21
CA LYS A 72 8.09 6.65 -9.24
C LYS A 72 8.26 5.69 -8.07
N CYS A 73 7.77 6.06 -6.88
CA CYS A 73 7.79 5.18 -5.72
C CYS A 73 6.91 3.94 -5.92
N ALA A 74 5.70 4.11 -6.47
CA ALA A 74 4.79 3.01 -6.78
C ALA A 74 5.42 2.05 -7.81
N GLU A 75 5.96 2.57 -8.92
CA GLU A 75 6.66 1.76 -9.93
C GLU A 75 7.81 0.96 -9.33
N LYS A 76 8.66 1.62 -8.53
CA LYS A 76 9.78 0.96 -7.85
C LYS A 76 9.29 -0.16 -6.94
N GLN A 77 8.28 0.10 -6.11
CA GLN A 77 7.79 -0.88 -5.14
C GLN A 77 7.13 -2.07 -5.84
N THR A 78 6.33 -1.83 -6.88
CA THR A 78 5.75 -2.90 -7.70
C THR A 78 6.86 -3.77 -8.29
N HIS A 79 7.92 -3.17 -8.83
CA HIS A 79 9.07 -3.92 -9.35
C HIS A 79 9.79 -4.76 -8.28
N GLU A 80 9.89 -4.28 -7.04
CA GLU A 80 10.43 -5.10 -5.94
C GLU A 80 9.53 -6.30 -5.59
N PHE A 81 8.20 -6.16 -5.71
CA PHE A 81 7.27 -7.27 -5.51
C PHE A 81 7.34 -8.31 -6.64
N GLU A 82 7.57 -7.89 -7.88
CA GLU A 82 7.72 -8.79 -9.05
C GLU A 82 8.88 -9.78 -8.89
N LYS A 83 9.91 -9.44 -8.11
CA LYS A 83 11.08 -10.30 -7.86
C LYS A 83 10.76 -11.51 -6.98
N GLN A 84 9.63 -11.49 -6.28
CA GLN A 84 9.22 -12.58 -5.39
C GLN A 84 8.43 -13.63 -6.18
N ALA A 85 8.61 -14.91 -5.84
CA ALA A 85 7.75 -15.96 -6.38
C ALA A 85 6.29 -15.70 -5.97
N ASP A 86 5.36 -15.86 -6.91
CA ASP A 86 3.95 -15.66 -6.62
C ASP A 86 3.39 -16.72 -5.65
N LEU A 87 2.23 -16.42 -5.06
CA LEU A 87 1.60 -17.27 -4.07
C LEU A 87 1.29 -18.68 -4.60
N ALA A 88 0.87 -18.81 -5.86
CA ALA A 88 0.51 -20.11 -6.44
C ALA A 88 1.76 -20.96 -6.68
N ALA A 89 2.84 -20.36 -7.19
CA ALA A 89 4.14 -21.01 -7.32
C ALA A 89 4.66 -21.51 -5.96
N ASN A 90 4.63 -20.66 -4.93
CA ASN A 90 5.03 -21.04 -3.57
C ASN A 90 4.15 -22.17 -3.00
N LEU A 91 2.85 -22.16 -3.28
CA LEU A 91 1.92 -23.21 -2.84
C LEU A 91 2.20 -24.57 -3.51
N VAL A 92 2.58 -24.56 -4.79
CA VAL A 92 2.99 -25.78 -5.50
C VAL A 92 4.30 -26.33 -4.93
N ILE A 93 5.29 -25.47 -4.68
CA ILE A 93 6.57 -25.85 -4.06
C ILE A 93 6.30 -26.49 -2.69
N PHE A 94 5.49 -25.84 -1.86
CA PHE A 94 5.12 -26.33 -0.54
C PHE A 94 4.45 -27.71 -0.59
N SER A 95 3.52 -27.92 -1.51
CA SER A 95 2.81 -29.20 -1.67
C SER A 95 3.76 -30.32 -2.11
N LYS A 96 4.73 -30.02 -2.98
CA LYS A 96 5.73 -31.00 -3.44
C LYS A 96 6.74 -31.39 -2.36
N ASN A 97 7.07 -30.47 -1.45
CA ASN A 97 8.07 -30.67 -0.40
C ASN A 97 7.50 -31.26 0.90
N ARG A 98 6.20 -31.59 0.94
CA ARG A 98 5.53 -32.24 2.08
C ARG A 98 5.38 -33.77 1.92
N VAL A 99 6.20 -34.38 1.07
CA VAL A 99 6.32 -35.84 0.94
C VAL A 99 7.37 -36.36 1.91
#